data_AF-A0A6C0IZE7-F1
#
_entry.id   AF-A0A6C0IZE7-F1
#
_cell.length_a   1.000
_cell.length_b   1.000
_cell.length_c   1.000
_cell.angle_alpha   90.00
_cell.angle_beta   90.00
_cell.angle_gamma   90.00
#
_symmetry.space_group_name_H-M   'P 1'
#
loop_
_entity.id
_entity.type
_entity.pdbx_description
1 polymer ?
#
loop_
_entity_poly.entity_id
_entity_poly.type
_entity_poly.pdbx_seq_one_letter_code
_entity_poly.pdbx_strand_id
1 'polypeptide(L)'
;MLLKLLSHLLFLYKNLTTPRDYTIIKEELEYKIDYDLKYQTEDKFWVEESKDWDGILEEFYGNVTGRDFRHTSIPQNVKYVILRIKYYYNGHIYSAISNDINFRPGENESSAMHFSIPLSSAWIVDHDDKPMRNITEKVKRYSGPRCDFHEQRVPLEHLLYYDKDVLKDRFPKIILSNTLGMKKVLNTLEDYTTSLQIP
;
A
#
# COMPACT_ATOMS: atom_id res chain seq x y z
N MET A 1 11.39 29.37 -31.59
CA MET A 1 10.73 30.07 -30.47
C MET A 1 9.36 29.48 -30.11
N LEU A 2 8.52 29.11 -31.08
CA LEU A 2 7.19 28.51 -30.82
C LEU A 2 7.23 27.25 -29.92
N LEU A 3 8.16 26.32 -30.16
CA LEU A 3 8.33 25.11 -29.35
C LEU A 3 8.66 25.42 -27.88
N LYS A 4 9.51 26.44 -27.63
CA LYS A 4 9.84 26.88 -26.27
C LYS A 4 8.62 27.49 -25.58
N LEU A 5 7.86 28.32 -26.29
CA LEU A 5 6.62 28.90 -25.78
C LEU A 5 5.57 27.83 -25.44
N LEU A 6 5.36 26.87 -26.35
CA LEU A 6 4.42 25.76 -26.15
C LEU A 6 4.83 24.89 -24.95
N SER A 7 6.12 24.55 -24.82
CA SER A 7 6.63 23.80 -23.67
C SER A 7 6.42 24.54 -22.35
N HIS A 8 6.57 25.87 -22.36
CA HIS A 8 6.38 26.69 -21.17
C HIS A 8 4.90 26.79 -20.78
N LEU A 9 4.01 26.94 -21.76
CA LEU A 9 2.56 26.93 -21.54
C LEU A 9 2.07 25.57 -21.01
N LEU A 10 2.58 24.46 -21.56
CA LEU A 10 2.27 23.12 -21.07
C LEU A 10 2.75 22.91 -19.63
N PHE A 11 3.94 23.39 -19.29
CA PHE A 11 4.46 23.31 -17.92
C PHE A 11 3.64 24.15 -16.94
N LEU A 12 3.26 25.38 -17.32
CA LEU A 12 2.38 26.24 -16.54
C LEU A 12 1.01 25.60 -16.32
N TYR A 13 0.40 25.06 -17.38
CA TYR A 13 -0.87 24.37 -17.30
C TYR A 13 -0.79 23.14 -16.38
N LYS A 14 0.25 22.32 -16.52
CA LYS A 14 0.48 21.17 -15.67
C LYS A 14 0.62 21.58 -14.20
N ASN A 15 1.43 22.59 -13.91
CA ASN A 15 1.62 23.09 -12.53
C ASN A 15 0.34 23.66 -11.91
N LEU A 16 -0.56 24.22 -12.73
CA LEU A 16 -1.83 24.77 -12.24
C LEU A 16 -2.89 23.68 -11.98
N THR A 17 -2.92 22.65 -12.82
CA THR A 17 -3.98 21.62 -12.81
C THR A 17 -3.59 20.36 -12.04
N THR A 18 -2.30 20.12 -11.85
CA THR A 18 -1.78 18.89 -11.25
C THR A 18 -1.35 19.16 -9.81
N PRO A 19 -1.87 18.42 -8.82
CA PRO A 19 -1.37 18.48 -7.45
C PRO A 19 0.13 18.19 -7.40
N ARG A 20 0.81 18.74 -6.38
CA ARG A 20 2.24 18.49 -6.17
C ARG A 20 2.49 17.00 -5.93
N ASP A 21 3.66 16.53 -6.34
CA ASP A 21 4.08 15.17 -6.07
C ASP A 21 4.10 14.90 -4.56
N TYR A 22 3.69 13.69 -4.19
CA TYR A 22 3.52 13.20 -2.82
C TYR A 22 2.47 13.95 -1.99
N THR A 23 1.58 14.72 -2.63
CA THR A 23 0.42 15.28 -1.92
C THR A 23 -0.47 14.14 -1.42
N ILE A 24 -0.58 14.00 -0.10
CA ILE A 24 -1.41 13.00 0.56
C ILE A 24 -2.89 13.37 0.37
N ILE A 25 -3.67 12.39 -0.08
CA ILE A 25 -5.12 12.48 -0.27
C ILE A 25 -5.83 11.87 0.94
N LYS A 26 -5.34 10.71 1.39
CA LYS A 26 -5.95 9.94 2.47
C LYS A 26 -4.92 9.06 3.16
N GLU A 27 -5.01 8.97 4.47
CA GLU A 27 -4.27 8.04 5.32
C GLU A 27 -5.27 7.19 6.10
N GLU A 28 -5.11 5.87 6.02
CA GLU A 28 -5.94 4.88 6.67
C GLU A 28 -5.03 3.99 7.53
N LEU A 29 -5.42 3.76 8.78
CA LEU A 29 -4.71 2.89 9.69
C LEU A 29 -5.61 1.72 10.04
N GLU A 30 -5.13 0.51 9.79
CA GLU A 30 -5.73 -0.73 10.26
C GLU A 30 -4.81 -1.33 11.32
N TYR A 31 -5.36 -1.90 12.38
CA TYR A 31 -4.58 -2.55 13.43
C TYR A 31 -5.36 -3.65 14.13
N LYS A 32 -4.64 -4.60 14.72
CA LYS A 32 -5.23 -5.71 15.48
C LYS A 32 -4.83 -5.64 16.95
N ILE A 33 -5.80 -5.79 17.83
CA ILE A 33 -5.65 -5.81 19.29
C ILE A 33 -5.59 -7.25 19.81
N ASP A 34 -4.74 -7.46 20.81
CA ASP A 34 -4.69 -8.64 21.66
C ASP A 34 -5.18 -8.29 23.07
N TYR A 35 -6.40 -8.71 23.41
CA TYR A 35 -7.00 -8.42 24.71
C TYR A 35 -6.37 -9.21 25.87
N ASP A 36 -5.57 -10.24 25.58
CA ASP A 36 -4.86 -11.01 26.61
C ASP A 36 -3.63 -10.23 27.14
N LEU A 37 -3.19 -9.21 26.42
CA LEU A 37 -2.03 -8.39 26.78
C LEU A 37 -2.44 -7.09 27.49
N LYS A 38 -1.79 -6.84 28.63
CA LYS A 38 -1.87 -5.54 29.30
C LYS A 38 -1.04 -4.52 28.53
N TYR A 39 -1.55 -3.29 28.47
CA TYR A 39 -0.88 -2.18 27.80
C TYR A 39 -0.92 -0.91 28.65
N GLN A 40 -0.04 0.03 28.32
CA GLN A 40 -0.09 1.40 28.79
C GLN A 40 0.09 2.31 27.58
N THR A 41 -0.64 3.42 27.54
CA THR A 41 -0.56 4.40 26.46
C THR A 41 -0.58 5.80 27.02
N GLU A 42 0.37 6.61 26.57
CA GLU A 42 0.48 8.04 26.94
C GLU A 42 0.18 8.94 25.73
N ASP A 43 0.40 8.44 24.52
CA ASP A 43 0.13 9.16 23.29
C ASP A 43 -1.36 9.43 23.11
N LYS A 44 -1.69 10.70 22.85
CA LYS A 44 -3.08 11.16 22.73
C LYS A 44 -3.89 10.36 21.70
N PHE A 45 -3.27 10.05 20.56
CA PHE A 45 -3.91 9.25 19.51
C PHE A 45 -4.35 7.88 20.04
N TRP A 46 -3.44 7.12 20.65
CA TRP A 46 -3.74 5.79 21.17
C TRP A 46 -4.65 5.81 22.40
N VAL A 47 -4.58 6.86 23.23
CA VAL A 47 -5.55 7.08 24.31
C VAL A 47 -6.97 7.24 23.76
N GLU A 48 -7.12 7.98 22.67
CA GLU A 48 -8.43 8.15 22.00
C GLU A 48 -8.91 6.84 21.37
N GLU A 49 -8.06 6.15 20.61
CA GLU A 49 -8.39 4.87 19.98
C GLU A 49 -8.74 3.80 21.03
N SER A 50 -8.05 3.78 22.17
CA SER A 50 -8.27 2.78 23.22
C SER A 50 -9.65 2.83 23.89
N LYS A 51 -10.40 3.92 23.71
CA LYS A 51 -11.78 4.05 24.22
C LYS A 51 -12.75 3.12 23.50
N ASP A 52 -12.45 2.79 22.25
CA ASP A 52 -13.29 1.93 21.41
C ASP A 52 -12.92 0.44 21.56
N TRP A 53 -11.89 0.10 22.34
CA TRP A 53 -11.47 -1.27 22.58
C TRP A 53 -12.37 -1.96 23.60
N ASP A 54 -13.50 -2.47 23.12
CA ASP A 54 -14.59 -3.04 23.93
C ASP A 54 -14.41 -4.51 24.34
N GLY A 55 -13.39 -5.19 23.80
CA GLY A 55 -13.15 -6.63 24.05
C GLY A 55 -13.93 -7.56 23.12
N ILE A 56 -14.67 -7.02 22.15
CA ILE A 56 -15.50 -7.78 21.21
C ILE A 56 -14.81 -7.84 19.85
N LEU A 57 -14.42 -6.69 19.31
CA LEU A 57 -13.74 -6.59 18.03
C LEU A 57 -12.24 -6.59 18.21
N GLU A 58 -11.52 -7.43 17.47
CA GLU A 58 -10.06 -7.46 17.51
C GLU A 58 -9.42 -6.58 16.43
N GLU A 59 -10.12 -6.28 15.35
CA GLU A 59 -9.59 -5.55 14.20
C GLU A 59 -10.27 -4.20 14.05
N PHE A 60 -9.46 -3.15 13.99
CA PHE A 60 -9.90 -1.76 13.95
C PHE A 60 -9.39 -1.09 12.68
N TYR A 61 -10.20 -0.17 12.17
CA TYR A 61 -9.89 0.65 11.00
C TYR A 61 -10.25 2.11 11.31
N GLY A 62 -9.33 3.03 11.00
CA GLY A 62 -9.53 4.46 11.17
C GLY A 62 -9.00 5.26 9.99
N ASN A 63 -9.76 6.30 9.59
CA ASN A 63 -9.22 7.35 8.73
C ASN A 63 -8.41 8.32 9.61
N VAL A 64 -7.09 8.31 9.43
CA VAL A 64 -6.15 9.09 10.24
C VAL A 64 -5.60 10.31 9.50
N THR A 65 -6.18 10.65 8.34
CA THR A 65 -5.77 11.81 7.53
C THR A 65 -5.79 13.09 8.36
N GLY A 66 -4.64 13.74 8.48
CA GLY A 66 -4.49 15.00 9.23
C GLY A 66 -4.56 14.86 10.75
N ARG A 67 -4.58 13.64 11.29
CA ARG A 67 -4.42 13.37 12.72
C ARG A 67 -2.94 13.24 13.09
N ASP A 68 -2.63 13.46 14.36
CA ASP A 68 -1.28 13.29 14.90
C ASP A 68 -1.07 11.85 15.42
N PHE A 69 -0.94 10.90 14.50
CA PHE A 69 -0.78 9.47 14.80
C PHE A 69 0.66 8.97 14.63
N ARG A 70 1.51 9.79 14.00
CA ARG A 70 2.89 9.46 13.66
C ARG A 70 3.81 9.77 14.84
N HIS A 71 4.94 9.09 14.88
CA HIS A 71 5.95 9.15 15.94
C HIS A 71 5.39 8.87 17.34
N THR A 72 4.31 8.10 17.40
CA THR A 72 3.69 7.62 18.64
C THR A 72 4.29 6.29 19.06
N SER A 73 4.20 5.99 20.36
CA SER A 73 4.54 4.69 20.92
C SER A 73 3.35 3.76 20.77
N ILE A 74 3.44 2.82 19.84
CA ILE A 74 2.38 1.82 19.61
C ILE A 74 2.21 0.98 20.90
N PRO A 75 0.99 0.87 21.46
CA PRO A 75 0.71 0.08 22.65
C PRO A 75 1.05 -1.41 22.46
N GLN A 76 1.48 -2.08 23.54
CA GLN A 76 2.01 -3.45 23.49
C GLN A 76 0.96 -4.50 23.10
N ASN A 77 -0.32 -4.19 23.30
CA ASN A 77 -1.43 -5.05 22.90
C ASN A 77 -1.78 -4.94 21.41
N VAL A 78 -1.16 -4.02 20.66
CA VAL A 78 -1.34 -3.94 19.20
C VAL A 78 -0.42 -4.97 18.53
N LYS A 79 -0.99 -6.01 17.91
CA LYS A 79 -0.25 -7.09 17.24
C LYS A 79 0.47 -6.63 15.99
N TYR A 80 -0.20 -5.83 15.18
CA TYR A 80 0.34 -5.25 13.96
C TYR A 80 -0.46 -4.00 13.59
N VAL A 81 0.18 -3.16 12.79
CA VAL A 81 -0.43 -2.00 12.13
C VAL A 81 -0.24 -2.12 10.62
N ILE A 82 -1.20 -1.63 9.86
CA ILE A 82 -1.16 -1.53 8.41
C ILE A 82 -1.57 -0.10 8.07
N LEU A 83 -0.60 0.70 7.65
CA LEU A 83 -0.80 2.06 7.19
C LEU A 83 -0.99 2.05 5.68
N ARG A 84 -2.08 2.64 5.20
CA ARG A 84 -2.33 2.85 3.77
C ARG A 84 -2.42 4.32 3.46
N ILE A 85 -1.68 4.72 2.43
CA ILE A 85 -1.57 6.14 2.06
C ILE A 85 -1.94 6.27 0.60
N LYS A 86 -2.96 7.06 0.32
CA LYS A 86 -3.35 7.43 -1.04
C LYS A 86 -2.78 8.82 -1.33
N TYR A 87 -2.05 8.97 -2.42
CA TYR A 87 -1.31 10.20 -2.72
C TYR A 87 -1.21 10.46 -4.23
N TYR A 88 -0.89 11.70 -4.60
CA TYR A 88 -0.63 12.11 -5.98
C TYR A 88 0.85 12.01 -6.34
N TYR A 89 1.15 11.55 -7.55
CA TYR A 89 2.47 11.68 -8.15
C TYR A 89 2.35 11.79 -9.67
N ASN A 90 2.95 12.82 -10.25
CA ASN A 90 2.90 13.15 -11.67
C ASN A 90 1.46 13.16 -12.23
N GLY A 91 0.50 13.65 -11.44
CA GLY A 91 -0.93 13.70 -11.79
C GLY A 91 -1.68 12.38 -11.73
N HIS A 92 -1.01 11.29 -11.37
CA HIS A 92 -1.65 9.99 -11.11
C HIS A 92 -1.82 9.77 -9.61
N ILE A 93 -2.83 8.97 -9.26
CA ILE A 93 -3.07 8.58 -7.88
C ILE A 93 -2.45 7.22 -7.64
N TYR A 94 -1.58 7.15 -6.64
CA TYR A 94 -0.96 5.92 -6.15
C TYR A 94 -1.46 5.59 -4.75
N SER A 95 -1.17 4.37 -4.34
CA SER A 95 -1.40 3.90 -2.98
C SER A 95 -0.11 3.29 -2.46
N ALA A 96 0.21 3.51 -1.20
CA ALA A 96 1.29 2.84 -0.51
C ALA A 96 0.70 2.04 0.65
N ILE A 97 1.37 0.96 1.02
CA ILE A 97 1.04 0.15 2.19
C ILE A 97 2.32 -0.10 2.98
N SER A 98 2.27 0.05 4.30
CA SER A 98 3.41 -0.18 5.18
C SER A 98 2.95 -0.72 6.53
N ASN A 99 3.84 -1.46 7.19
CA ASN A 99 3.68 -1.84 8.59
C ASN A 99 4.35 -0.84 9.55
N ASP A 100 4.99 0.20 9.01
CA ASP A 100 5.55 1.31 9.78
C ASP A 100 4.55 2.47 9.81
N ILE A 101 4.08 2.82 11.00
CA ILE A 101 3.16 3.94 11.23
C ILE A 101 3.78 5.31 10.83
N ASN A 102 5.10 5.39 10.74
CA ASN A 102 5.84 6.58 10.36
C ASN A 102 6.12 6.68 8.87
N PHE A 103 5.82 5.63 8.10
CA PHE A 103 6.10 5.60 6.67
C PHE A 103 5.38 6.72 5.93
N ARG A 104 6.12 7.42 5.06
CA ARG A 104 5.60 8.47 4.18
C ARG A 104 6.18 8.30 2.77
N PRO A 105 5.34 8.30 1.72
CA PRO A 105 5.84 8.21 0.36
C PRO A 105 6.62 9.47 0.00
N GLY A 106 7.76 9.32 -0.69
CA GLY A 106 8.63 10.44 -1.06
C GLY A 106 9.69 10.81 -0.03
N GLU A 107 9.60 10.30 1.20
CA GLU A 107 10.66 10.46 2.21
C GLU A 107 11.67 9.31 2.10
N ASN A 108 12.96 9.61 2.28
CA ASN A 108 14.06 8.64 2.22
C ASN A 108 14.16 7.81 0.94
N GLU A 109 13.61 8.27 -0.18
CA GLU A 109 13.74 7.55 -1.43
C GLU A 109 15.19 7.59 -1.95
N SER A 110 15.68 6.44 -2.42
CA SER A 110 17.00 6.33 -3.05
C SER A 110 17.14 7.31 -4.22
N SER A 111 18.29 7.96 -4.35
CA SER A 111 18.63 8.79 -5.51
C SER A 111 19.16 7.98 -6.70
N ALA A 112 19.32 6.67 -6.53
CA ALA A 112 19.81 5.80 -7.59
C ALA A 112 18.81 5.70 -8.75
N MET A 113 19.34 5.40 -9.94
CA MET A 113 18.50 5.09 -11.10
C MET A 113 17.76 3.77 -10.85
N HIS A 114 16.43 3.80 -10.98
CA HIS A 114 15.59 2.60 -10.94
C HIS A 114 15.15 2.22 -12.35
N PHE A 115 15.26 0.92 -12.66
CA PHE A 115 14.70 0.32 -13.86
C PHE A 115 13.66 -0.72 -13.43
N SER A 116 12.50 -0.67 -14.05
CA SER A 116 11.42 -1.64 -13.81
C SER A 116 10.76 -2.04 -15.11
N ILE A 117 10.45 -3.34 -15.24
CA ILE A 117 9.73 -3.85 -16.40
C ILE A 117 8.22 -3.63 -16.18
N PRO A 118 7.50 -3.00 -17.12
CA PRO A 118 6.08 -2.74 -16.95
C PRO A 118 5.26 -4.03 -16.75
N LEU A 119 4.42 -4.01 -15.72
CA LEU A 119 3.43 -5.05 -15.48
C LEU A 119 2.37 -5.03 -16.59
N SER A 120 2.18 -6.17 -17.25
CA SER A 120 1.13 -6.37 -18.26
C SER A 120 -0.18 -6.83 -17.60
N SER A 121 -0.12 -7.87 -16.75
CA SER A 121 -1.29 -8.36 -16.03
C SER A 121 -0.94 -8.98 -14.68
N ALA A 122 -1.91 -8.93 -13.76
CA ALA A 122 -1.88 -9.64 -12.49
C ALA A 122 -3.26 -10.23 -12.20
N TRP A 123 -3.31 -11.54 -11.99
CA TRP A 123 -4.54 -12.29 -11.75
C TRP A 123 -4.41 -13.14 -10.50
N ILE A 124 -5.41 -13.04 -9.63
CA ILE A 124 -5.65 -14.05 -8.59
C ILE A 124 -6.24 -15.27 -9.28
N VAL A 125 -5.71 -16.45 -8.96
CA VAL A 125 -6.12 -17.73 -9.51
C VAL A 125 -6.47 -18.73 -8.42
N ASP A 126 -7.27 -19.75 -8.76
CA ASP A 126 -7.58 -20.86 -7.87
C ASP A 126 -6.45 -21.93 -7.84
N HIS A 127 -6.71 -23.08 -7.22
CA HIS A 127 -5.74 -24.18 -7.17
C HIS A 127 -5.37 -24.72 -8.56
N ASP A 128 -6.29 -24.65 -9.53
CA ASP A 128 -6.13 -25.15 -10.90
C ASP A 128 -5.61 -24.08 -11.88
N ASP A 129 -5.08 -22.96 -11.36
CA ASP A 129 -4.59 -21.81 -12.13
C ASP A 129 -5.66 -21.11 -12.99
N LYS A 130 -6.94 -21.33 -12.69
CA LYS A 130 -8.04 -20.65 -13.37
C LYS A 130 -8.09 -19.19 -12.90
N PRO A 131 -8.17 -18.21 -13.83
CA PRO A 131 -8.25 -16.80 -13.46
C PRO A 131 -9.58 -16.51 -12.75
N MET A 132 -9.49 -16.02 -11.52
CA MET A 132 -10.65 -15.70 -10.68
C MET A 132 -10.89 -14.20 -10.58
N ARG A 133 -9.84 -13.41 -10.33
CA ARG A 133 -9.95 -11.94 -10.18
C ARG A 133 -8.77 -11.21 -10.77
N ASN A 134 -9.04 -10.24 -11.64
CA ASN A 134 -8.01 -9.33 -12.14
C ASN A 134 -7.64 -8.29 -11.07
N ILE A 135 -6.36 -8.21 -10.72
CA ILE A 135 -5.82 -7.24 -9.76
C ILE A 135 -4.76 -6.32 -10.38
N THR A 136 -4.60 -6.33 -11.71
CA THR A 136 -3.58 -5.55 -12.44
C THR A 136 -3.51 -4.09 -12.01
N GLU A 137 -4.65 -3.39 -12.02
CA GLU A 137 -4.70 -1.96 -11.68
C GLU A 137 -4.48 -1.71 -10.19
N LYS A 138 -4.82 -2.68 -9.32
CA LYS A 138 -4.49 -2.59 -7.90
C LYS A 138 -2.97 -2.72 -7.72
N VAL A 139 -2.35 -3.73 -8.32
CA VAL A 139 -0.89 -3.93 -8.26
C VAL A 139 -0.15 -2.71 -8.80
N LYS A 140 -0.53 -2.18 -9.97
CA LYS A 140 0.06 -0.94 -10.53
C LYS A 140 -0.09 0.28 -9.62
N ARG A 141 -1.23 0.42 -8.94
CA ARG A 141 -1.46 1.54 -8.02
C ARG A 141 -0.57 1.43 -6.78
N TYR A 142 -0.40 0.21 -6.27
CA TYR A 142 0.40 -0.07 -5.08
C TYR A 142 1.90 -0.17 -5.34
N SER A 143 2.31 -0.42 -6.59
CA SER A 143 3.72 -0.48 -6.95
C SER A 143 4.42 0.88 -6.89
N GLY A 144 3.65 1.97 -6.84
CA GLY A 144 4.16 3.33 -6.81
C GLY A 144 4.85 3.76 -8.12
N PRO A 145 5.37 4.99 -8.17
CA PRO A 145 6.02 5.55 -9.35
C PRO A 145 7.26 4.79 -9.83
N ARG A 146 7.95 4.10 -8.93
CA ARG A 146 9.19 3.35 -9.20
C ARG A 146 8.94 1.86 -9.47
N CYS A 147 7.70 1.41 -9.33
CA CYS A 147 7.29 0.01 -9.44
C CYS A 147 7.97 -0.94 -8.44
N ASP A 148 8.32 -0.45 -7.26
CA ASP A 148 9.06 -1.15 -6.19
C ASP A 148 8.26 -1.29 -4.89
N PHE A 149 6.98 -0.90 -4.90
CA PHE A 149 6.10 -0.90 -3.72
C PHE A 149 6.69 -0.08 -2.56
N HIS A 150 7.44 0.98 -2.88
CA HIS A 150 8.10 1.86 -1.91
C HIS A 150 9.05 1.12 -0.97
N GLU A 151 9.58 -0.02 -1.45
CA GLU A 151 10.44 -0.94 -0.70
C GLU A 151 9.76 -1.52 0.55
N GLN A 152 8.44 -1.38 0.68
CA GLN A 152 7.67 -1.86 1.82
C GLN A 152 7.41 -3.35 1.65
N ARG A 153 7.79 -4.14 2.65
CA ARG A 153 7.55 -5.58 2.71
C ARG A 153 6.34 -5.87 3.60
N VAL A 154 5.16 -5.92 2.98
CA VAL A 154 3.88 -6.21 3.65
C VAL A 154 3.31 -7.52 3.11
N PRO A 155 2.79 -8.42 3.97
CA PRO A 155 2.13 -9.65 3.53
C PRO A 155 1.06 -9.40 2.47
N LEU A 156 0.96 -10.27 1.48
CA LEU A 156 -0.06 -10.15 0.42
C LEU A 156 -1.48 -10.27 0.95
N GLU A 157 -1.69 -10.99 2.05
CA GLU A 157 -3.00 -11.06 2.72
C GLU A 157 -3.55 -9.67 3.07
N HIS A 158 -2.72 -8.81 3.64
CA HIS A 158 -3.07 -7.44 3.98
C HIS A 158 -3.25 -6.58 2.74
N LEU A 159 -2.49 -6.82 1.66
CA LEU A 159 -2.71 -6.11 0.41
C LEU A 159 -4.09 -6.45 -0.18
N LEU A 160 -4.52 -7.72 -0.13
CA LEU A 160 -5.68 -8.22 -0.85
C LEU A 160 -7.03 -8.02 -0.16
N TYR A 161 -7.05 -7.77 1.16
CA TYR A 161 -8.27 -7.64 1.97
C TYR A 161 -9.17 -8.89 1.98
N TYR A 162 -8.56 -10.06 2.04
CA TYR A 162 -9.30 -11.31 2.20
C TYR A 162 -8.85 -12.00 3.48
N ASP A 163 -9.80 -12.67 4.12
CA ASP A 163 -9.50 -13.54 5.25
C ASP A 163 -8.59 -14.69 4.82
N LYS A 164 -7.78 -15.18 5.76
CA LYS A 164 -6.81 -16.25 5.52
C LYS A 164 -7.45 -17.49 4.90
N ASP A 165 -8.65 -17.86 5.36
CA ASP A 165 -9.36 -19.03 4.85
C ASP A 165 -9.81 -18.83 3.40
N VAL A 166 -10.25 -17.63 3.03
CA VAL A 166 -10.64 -17.30 1.65
C VAL A 166 -9.42 -17.34 0.73
N LEU A 167 -8.28 -16.81 1.18
CA LEU A 167 -7.03 -16.90 0.45
C LEU A 167 -6.59 -18.35 0.28
N LYS A 168 -6.66 -19.15 1.34
CA LYS A 168 -6.28 -20.56 1.31
C LYS A 168 -7.13 -21.38 0.36
N ASP A 169 -8.45 -21.26 0.44
CA ASP A 169 -9.38 -22.18 -0.20
C ASP A 169 -9.81 -21.74 -1.61
N ARG A 170 -9.84 -20.43 -1.87
CA ARG A 170 -10.35 -19.87 -3.14
C ARG A 170 -9.31 -19.12 -3.94
N PHE A 171 -8.40 -18.41 -3.27
CA PHE A 171 -7.46 -17.48 -3.90
C PHE A 171 -6.01 -17.75 -3.50
N PRO A 172 -5.49 -18.98 -3.67
CA PRO A 172 -4.19 -19.37 -3.12
C PRO A 172 -3.01 -18.72 -3.85
N LYS A 173 -3.20 -18.30 -5.11
CA LYS A 173 -2.10 -17.90 -5.98
C LYS A 173 -2.39 -16.59 -6.73
N ILE A 174 -1.30 -15.88 -7.05
CA ILE A 174 -1.31 -14.76 -8.00
C ILE A 174 -0.38 -15.12 -9.16
N ILE A 175 -0.86 -14.96 -10.38
CA ILE A 175 -0.04 -15.04 -11.60
C ILE A 175 0.16 -13.63 -12.15
N LEU A 176 1.42 -13.23 -12.25
CA LEU A 176 1.87 -11.99 -12.84
C LEU A 176 2.43 -12.23 -14.24
N SER A 177 2.24 -11.28 -15.14
CA SER A 177 2.91 -11.26 -16.44
C SER A 177 3.41 -9.85 -16.79
N ASN A 178 4.61 -9.75 -17.37
CA ASN A 178 5.15 -8.49 -17.88
C ASN A 178 4.95 -8.36 -19.40
N THR A 179 5.32 -7.21 -19.95
CA THR A 179 5.24 -6.91 -21.39
C THR A 179 6.21 -7.73 -22.24
N LEU A 180 7.22 -8.37 -21.64
CA LEU A 180 8.18 -9.26 -22.32
C LEU A 180 7.71 -10.72 -22.35
N GLY A 181 6.53 -11.03 -21.79
CA GLY A 181 5.97 -12.39 -21.76
C GLY A 181 6.46 -13.26 -20.60
N MET A 182 7.27 -12.72 -19.68
CA MET A 182 7.67 -13.44 -18.47
C MET A 182 6.48 -13.59 -17.53
N LYS A 183 6.40 -14.74 -16.87
CA LYS A 183 5.36 -15.06 -15.87
C LYS A 183 5.99 -15.37 -14.53
N LYS A 184 5.35 -14.92 -13.44
CA LYS A 184 5.72 -15.21 -12.06
C LYS A 184 4.49 -15.65 -11.29
N VAL A 185 4.60 -16.74 -10.54
CA VAL A 185 3.54 -17.25 -9.67
C VAL A 185 3.93 -16.96 -8.23
N LEU A 186 2.98 -16.45 -7.44
CA LEU A 186 3.15 -16.09 -6.03
C LEU A 186 2.07 -16.75 -5.18
N ASN A 187 2.38 -17.03 -3.92
CA ASN A 187 1.45 -17.56 -2.92
C ASN A 187 0.83 -16.40 -2.12
N THR A 188 -0.49 -16.33 -2.04
CA THR A 188 -1.19 -15.22 -1.36
C THR A 188 -0.98 -15.14 0.16
N LEU A 189 -0.58 -16.25 0.80
CA LEU A 189 -0.37 -16.33 2.24
C LEU A 189 1.11 -16.24 2.65
N GLU A 190 2.03 -16.59 1.76
CA GLU A 190 3.47 -16.69 2.09
C GLU A 190 4.29 -15.54 1.50
N ASP A 191 3.84 -14.96 0.38
CA ASP A 191 4.57 -13.88 -0.29
C ASP A 191 4.20 -12.49 0.25
N TYR A 192 5.03 -11.51 -0.16
CA TYR A 192 4.94 -10.13 0.25
C TYR A 192 4.76 -9.20 -0.96
N THR A 193 4.42 -7.94 -0.72
CA THR A 193 4.37 -6.87 -1.73
C THR A 193 5.64 -6.78 -2.57
N THR A 194 6.82 -6.94 -1.98
CA THR A 194 8.10 -6.97 -2.71
C THR A 194 8.20 -8.14 -3.69
N SER A 195 7.51 -9.26 -3.43
CA SER A 195 7.42 -10.38 -4.37
C SER A 195 6.61 -10.05 -5.61
N LEU A 196 5.76 -9.01 -5.60
CA LEU A 196 4.99 -8.57 -6.77
C LEU A 196 5.85 -7.87 -7.83
N GLN A 197 7.07 -7.49 -7.50
CA GLN A 197 8.00 -6.93 -8.46
C GLN A 197 8.44 -8.02 -9.46
N ILE A 198 8.27 -7.72 -10.75
CA ILE A 198 8.76 -8.57 -11.83
C ILE A 198 10.18 -8.12 -12.18
N PRO A 199 11.15 -9.05 -12.29
CA PRO A 199 12.49 -8.74 -12.77
C PRO A 199 12.46 -8.11 -14.17
#